data_AF-A0A7S0PY87-F1
#
_entry.id   AF-A0A7S0PY87-F1
#
_cell.length_a   1.000
_cell.length_b   1.000
_cell.length_c   1.000
_cell.angle_alpha   90.00
_cell.angle_beta   90.00
_cell.angle_gamma   90.00
#
_symmetry.space_group_name_H-M   'P 1'
#
loop_
_entity.id
_entity.type
_entity.pdbx_description
1 polymer ?
#
loop_
_entity_poly.entity_id
_entity_poly.type
_entity_poly.pdbx_seq_one_letter_code
_entity_poly.pdbx_strand_id
1 'polypeptide(L)'
;VEIFESGAILMYLADKYGGLDTPEERAKVGKWVVWSNSELDGLCFGAIPGDHRVRGTSMDKPDLKQVATLEAILGQNEWLVGGAFSVADVAVGAYLNYVPIFFPSADLSATPNIARYMARCAERPAFAAAFGDQHAG
;
A
#
# COMPACT_ATOMS: atom_id res chain seq x y z
N VAL A 1 -8.73 5.64 23.73
CA VAL A 1 -7.73 4.59 23.48
C VAL A 1 -6.51 5.27 22.91
N GLU A 2 -5.36 5.11 23.54
CA GLU A 2 -4.07 5.50 22.97
C GLU A 2 -3.54 4.31 22.17
N ILE A 3 -3.14 4.53 20.92
CA ILE A 3 -2.71 3.46 20.01
C ILE A 3 -1.58 3.98 19.11
N PHE A 4 -0.60 3.12 18.84
CA PHE A 4 0.53 3.35 17.94
C PHE A 4 0.56 2.22 16.89
N GLU A 5 1.51 2.28 15.95
CA GLU A 5 1.52 1.51 14.69
C GLU A 5 0.44 1.95 13.69
N SER A 6 0.86 2.27 12.47
CA SER A 6 -0.05 2.75 11.41
C SER A 6 -1.15 1.74 11.11
N GLY A 7 -0.81 0.45 11.03
CA GLY A 7 -1.78 -0.62 10.78
C GLY A 7 -2.80 -0.77 11.91
N ALA A 8 -2.38 -0.67 13.17
CA ALA A 8 -3.31 -0.77 14.30
C ALA A 8 -4.23 0.46 14.39
N ILE A 9 -3.70 1.66 14.12
CA ILE A 9 -4.50 2.89 14.01
C ILE A 9 -5.55 2.73 12.90
N LEU A 10 -5.15 2.26 11.72
CA LEU A 10 -6.04 2.04 10.58
C LEU A 10 -7.17 1.06 10.92
N MET A 11 -6.84 -0.08 11.53
CA MET A 11 -7.85 -1.07 11.95
C MET A 11 -8.80 -0.50 13.02
N TYR A 12 -8.28 0.26 14.00
CA TYR A 12 -9.11 0.91 15.00
C TYR A 12 -10.08 1.93 14.39
N LEU A 13 -9.63 2.75 13.44
CA LEU A 13 -10.47 3.73 12.77
C LEU A 13 -11.56 3.05 11.93
N ALA A 14 -11.21 1.98 11.21
CA ALA A 14 -12.17 1.21 10.44
C ALA A 14 -13.23 0.54 11.34
N ASP A 15 -12.83 -0.05 12.48
CA ASP A 15 -13.79 -0.59 13.45
C ASP A 15 -14.67 0.51 14.07
N LYS A 16 -14.08 1.67 14.41
CA LYS A 16 -14.79 2.74 15.11
C LYS A 16 -15.82 3.46 14.23
N TYR A 17 -15.50 3.67 12.96
CA TYR A 17 -16.34 4.44 12.03
C TYR A 17 -17.12 3.55 11.05
N GLY A 18 -17.02 2.23 11.21
CA GLY A 18 -17.79 1.23 10.46
C GLY A 18 -17.05 0.68 9.24
N GLY A 19 -17.47 -0.52 8.80
CA GLY A 19 -16.93 -1.21 7.61
C GLY A 19 -16.26 -2.55 7.88
N LEU A 20 -16.20 -2.99 9.15
CA LEU A 20 -15.63 -4.27 9.56
C LEU A 20 -16.52 -4.97 10.60
N ASP A 21 -17.78 -5.24 10.26
CA ASP A 21 -18.78 -5.68 11.25
C ASP A 21 -18.53 -7.14 11.69
N THR A 22 -18.07 -7.97 10.77
CA THR A 22 -17.81 -9.40 10.98
C THR A 22 -16.32 -9.73 11.13
N PRO A 23 -15.97 -10.84 11.83
CA PRO A 23 -14.59 -11.35 11.83
C PRO A 23 -14.04 -11.61 10.43
N GLU A 24 -14.87 -12.06 9.48
CA GLU A 24 -14.49 -12.33 8.10
C GLU A 24 -14.12 -11.05 7.34
N GLU A 25 -14.85 -9.96 7.54
CA GLU A 25 -14.50 -8.65 6.97
C GLU A 25 -13.21 -8.11 7.57
N ARG A 26 -13.06 -8.20 8.90
CA ARG A 26 -11.80 -7.87 9.58
C ARG A 26 -10.62 -8.66 9.04
N ALA A 27 -10.78 -9.96 8.80
CA ALA A 27 -9.72 -10.81 8.29
C ALA A 27 -9.34 -10.47 6.83
N LYS A 28 -10.33 -10.21 5.97
CA LYS A 28 -10.11 -9.84 4.56
C LYS A 28 -9.28 -8.57 4.41
N VAL A 29 -9.51 -7.60 5.29
CA VAL A 29 -8.81 -6.33 5.30
C VAL A 29 -7.50 -6.41 6.09
N GLY A 30 -7.57 -6.97 7.30
CA GLY A 30 -6.45 -7.06 8.23
C GLY A 30 -5.25 -7.81 7.65
N LYS A 31 -5.47 -8.84 6.81
CA LYS A 31 -4.37 -9.52 6.13
C LYS A 31 -3.51 -8.57 5.27
N TRP A 32 -4.14 -7.59 4.61
CA TRP A 32 -3.45 -6.63 3.75
C TRP A 32 -2.73 -5.56 4.57
N VAL A 33 -3.36 -5.12 5.66
CA VAL A 33 -2.73 -4.20 6.62
C VAL A 33 -1.48 -4.85 7.22
N VAL A 34 -1.61 -6.06 7.76
CA VAL A 34 -0.47 -6.81 8.34
C VAL A 34 0.60 -7.05 7.28
N TRP A 35 0.24 -7.54 6.10
CA TRP A 35 1.19 -7.76 5.00
C TRP A 35 1.90 -6.47 4.59
N SER A 36 1.21 -5.33 4.57
CA SER A 36 1.84 -4.05 4.22
C SER A 36 2.92 -3.64 5.22
N ASN A 37 2.62 -3.77 6.52
CA ASN A 37 3.57 -3.45 7.58
C ASN A 37 4.73 -4.45 7.66
N SER A 38 4.48 -5.75 7.42
CA SER A 38 5.49 -6.80 7.62
C SER A 38 6.34 -7.09 6.40
N GLU A 39 5.81 -6.90 5.19
CA GLU A 39 6.47 -7.28 3.94
C GLU A 39 6.64 -6.09 2.99
N LEU A 40 5.56 -5.35 2.72
CA LEU A 40 5.59 -4.29 1.71
C LEU A 40 6.52 -3.14 2.08
N ASP A 41 6.61 -2.79 3.37
CA ASP A 41 7.54 -1.77 3.86
C ASP A 41 8.98 -2.04 3.39
N GLY A 42 9.49 -3.26 3.60
CA GLY A 42 10.83 -3.65 3.17
C GLY A 42 11.01 -3.76 1.66
N LEU A 43 9.93 -4.02 0.92
CA LEU A 43 9.93 -3.97 -0.55
C LEU A 43 9.99 -2.53 -1.05
N CYS A 44 9.24 -1.62 -0.43
CA CYS A 44 9.22 -0.21 -0.83
C CYS A 44 10.52 0.49 -0.43
N PHE A 45 11.04 0.20 0.77
CA PHE A 45 12.18 0.87 1.39
C PHE A 45 13.31 -0.12 1.69
N GLY A 46 13.96 -0.61 0.63
CA GLY A 46 15.09 -1.51 0.72
C GLY A 46 16.24 -0.91 1.51
N ALA A 47 16.52 -1.50 2.66
CA ALA A 47 17.64 -1.14 3.53
C ALA A 47 18.83 -2.09 3.35
N ILE A 48 20.06 -1.56 3.47
CA ILE A 48 21.26 -2.39 3.54
C ILE A 48 21.40 -2.96 4.96
N PRO A 49 21.50 -4.29 5.13
CA PRO A 49 21.75 -4.89 6.43
C PRO A 49 23.00 -4.28 7.09
N GLY A 50 22.85 -3.74 8.30
CA GLY A 50 23.94 -3.16 9.09
C GLY A 50 24.21 -1.66 8.91
N ASP A 51 23.73 -1.03 7.83
CA ASP A 51 23.86 0.44 7.61
C ASP A 51 22.58 1.20 8.04
N HIS A 52 21.43 0.50 8.18
CA HIS A 52 20.09 1.09 8.45
C HIS A 52 19.65 2.19 7.46
N ARG A 53 20.42 2.42 6.40
CA ARG A 53 20.10 3.37 5.34
C ARG A 53 19.24 2.69 4.29
N VAL A 54 18.10 3.32 4.02
CA VAL A 54 17.25 3.01 2.87
C VAL A 54 17.92 3.58 1.61
N ARG A 55 18.11 2.75 0.58
CA ARG A 55 18.82 3.17 -0.65
C ARG A 55 18.11 2.84 -1.95
N GLY A 56 17.00 2.13 -1.89
CA GLY A 56 16.23 1.81 -3.08
C GLY A 56 14.92 1.16 -2.74
N THR A 57 14.24 0.75 -3.80
CA THR A 57 13.03 -0.06 -3.75
C THR A 57 13.30 -1.41 -4.41
N SER A 58 12.45 -2.38 -4.13
CA SER A 58 12.36 -3.65 -4.85
C SER A 58 11.08 -3.73 -5.67
N MET A 59 10.27 -2.68 -5.69
CA MET A 59 9.04 -2.61 -6.50
C MET A 59 9.32 -2.56 -8.01
N ASP A 60 10.56 -2.25 -8.39
CA ASP A 60 11.12 -2.32 -9.74
C ASP A 60 11.62 -3.72 -10.13
N LYS A 61 11.46 -4.73 -9.25
CA LYS A 61 11.88 -6.12 -9.48
C LYS A 61 10.67 -7.03 -9.65
N PRO A 62 10.12 -7.15 -10.89
CA PRO A 62 8.89 -7.89 -11.15
C PRO A 62 9.02 -9.40 -10.93
N ASP A 63 10.23 -9.93 -10.89
CA ASP A 63 10.54 -11.34 -10.65
C ASP A 63 10.48 -11.74 -9.17
N LEU A 64 10.47 -10.75 -8.24
CA LEU A 64 10.24 -11.03 -6.83
C LEU A 64 8.82 -11.53 -6.61
N LYS A 65 8.71 -12.70 -5.97
CA LYS A 65 7.43 -13.40 -5.75
C LYS A 65 6.35 -12.48 -5.17
N GLN A 66 6.68 -11.65 -4.18
CA GLN A 66 5.72 -10.74 -3.54
C GLN A 66 5.20 -9.68 -4.52
N VAL A 67 6.11 -9.09 -5.31
CA VAL A 67 5.77 -8.08 -6.32
C VAL A 67 4.94 -8.70 -7.43
N ALA A 68 5.37 -9.84 -7.98
CA ALA A 68 4.62 -10.61 -8.98
C ALA A 68 3.22 -11.00 -8.49
N THR A 69 3.09 -11.38 -7.22
CA THR A 69 1.81 -11.75 -6.61
C THR A 69 0.87 -10.55 -6.50
N LEU A 70 1.37 -9.41 -6.01
CA LEU A 70 0.59 -8.18 -5.92
C LEU A 70 0.16 -7.70 -7.31
N GLU A 71 1.08 -7.71 -8.28
CA GLU A 71 0.83 -7.37 -9.68
C GLU A 71 -0.29 -8.24 -10.28
N ALA A 72 -0.25 -9.56 -10.06
CA ALA A 72 -1.28 -10.47 -10.54
C ALA A 72 -2.65 -10.21 -9.88
N ILE A 73 -2.68 -9.94 -8.57
CA ILE A 73 -3.91 -9.63 -7.84
C ILE A 73 -4.55 -8.34 -8.36
N LEU A 74 -3.76 -7.29 -8.58
CA LEU A 74 -4.23 -6.00 -9.11
C LEU A 74 -4.54 -6.04 -10.60
N GLY A 75 -4.09 -7.07 -11.32
CA GLY A 75 -4.52 -7.37 -12.68
C GLY A 75 -5.96 -7.89 -12.75
N GLN A 76 -6.47 -8.49 -11.67
CA GLN A 76 -7.82 -9.07 -11.61
C GLN A 76 -8.81 -8.25 -10.78
N ASN A 77 -8.31 -7.34 -9.94
CA ASN A 77 -9.12 -6.60 -8.97
C ASN A 77 -8.86 -5.10 -9.07
N GLU A 78 -9.92 -4.31 -9.01
CA GLU A 78 -9.81 -2.85 -8.95
C GLU A 78 -9.25 -2.38 -7.60
N TRP A 79 -9.74 -2.99 -6.52
CA TRP A 79 -9.37 -2.73 -5.13
C TRP A 79 -9.08 -4.05 -4.42
N LEU A 80 -8.31 -4.01 -3.34
CA LEU A 80 -7.79 -5.22 -2.69
C LEU A 80 -8.85 -6.10 -2.03
N VAL A 81 -10.00 -5.52 -1.69
CA VAL A 81 -11.10 -6.21 -0.99
C VAL A 81 -12.45 -5.81 -1.56
N GLY A 82 -13.28 -6.79 -1.90
CA GLY A 82 -14.72 -6.58 -2.15
C GLY A 82 -15.07 -5.68 -3.33
N GLY A 83 -14.12 -5.36 -4.21
CA GLY A 83 -14.34 -4.48 -5.36
C GLY A 83 -14.55 -3.01 -5.00
N ALA A 84 -14.27 -2.59 -3.76
CA ALA A 84 -14.41 -1.21 -3.31
C ALA A 84 -13.19 -0.77 -2.52
N PHE A 85 -12.87 0.53 -2.58
CA PHE A 85 -11.77 1.10 -1.81
C PHE A 85 -12.00 0.90 -0.30
N SER A 86 -10.99 0.39 0.38
CA SER A 86 -11.04 0.03 1.79
C SER A 86 -9.78 0.46 2.53
N VAL A 87 -9.73 0.21 3.83
CA VAL A 87 -8.53 0.47 4.62
C VAL A 87 -7.35 -0.42 4.23
N ALA A 88 -7.59 -1.57 3.57
CA ALA A 88 -6.52 -2.34 2.94
C ALA A 88 -5.80 -1.52 1.86
N ASP A 89 -6.55 -0.75 1.08
CA ASP A 89 -6.03 0.08 0.02
C ASP A 89 -5.35 1.34 0.54
N VAL A 90 -5.81 1.88 1.69
CA VAL A 90 -5.09 2.94 2.41
C VAL A 90 -3.70 2.43 2.84
N ALA A 91 -3.63 1.24 3.43
CA ALA A 91 -2.37 0.68 3.93
C ALA A 91 -1.38 0.37 2.79
N VAL A 92 -1.82 -0.38 1.77
CA VAL A 92 -0.96 -0.77 0.64
C VAL A 92 -0.67 0.41 -0.29
N GLY A 93 -1.69 1.18 -0.64
CA GLY A 93 -1.58 2.30 -1.57
C GLY A 93 -0.68 3.43 -1.06
N ALA A 94 -0.65 3.69 0.25
CA ALA A 94 0.26 4.68 0.83
C ALA A 94 1.73 4.29 0.65
N TYR A 95 2.10 3.05 0.98
CA TYR A 95 3.47 2.54 0.78
C TYR A 95 3.91 2.62 -0.68
N LEU A 96 3.06 2.16 -1.59
CA LEU A 96 3.37 2.20 -3.02
C LEU A 96 3.55 3.62 -3.54
N ASN A 97 2.69 4.56 -3.16
CA ASN A 97 2.78 5.95 -3.60
C ASN A 97 3.95 6.72 -2.95
N TYR A 98 4.53 6.23 -1.86
CA TYR A 98 5.80 6.75 -1.37
C TYR A 98 6.99 6.39 -2.27
N VAL A 99 6.95 5.27 -2.99
CA VAL A 99 8.06 4.83 -3.85
C VAL A 99 8.51 5.92 -4.85
N PRO A 100 7.64 6.52 -5.68
CA PRO A 100 8.07 7.56 -6.61
C PRO A 100 8.52 8.86 -5.91
N ILE A 101 8.06 9.12 -4.68
CA ILE A 101 8.48 10.29 -3.88
C ILE A 101 9.92 10.12 -3.38
N PHE A 102 10.25 8.94 -2.84
CA PHE A 102 11.59 8.68 -2.27
C PHE A 102 12.59 8.15 -3.29
N PHE A 103 12.11 7.48 -4.35
CA PHE A 103 12.92 6.86 -5.42
C PHE A 103 12.36 7.27 -6.78
N PRO A 104 12.52 8.54 -7.20
CA PRO A 104 11.98 9.05 -8.46
C PRO A 104 12.57 8.36 -9.71
N SER A 105 13.66 7.61 -9.56
CA SER A 105 14.28 6.81 -10.62
C SER A 105 13.78 5.36 -10.67
N ALA A 106 12.85 4.94 -9.80
CA ALA A 106 12.30 3.60 -9.83
C ALA A 106 11.46 3.38 -11.10
N ASP A 107 11.75 2.31 -11.84
CA ASP A 107 11.02 1.96 -13.05
C ASP A 107 9.93 0.92 -12.74
N LEU A 108 8.67 1.36 -12.77
CA LEU A 108 7.50 0.51 -12.55
C LEU A 108 6.84 0.07 -13.87
N SER A 109 7.49 0.27 -15.02
CA SER A 109 6.94 -0.14 -16.32
C SER A 109 6.71 -1.64 -16.43
N ALA A 110 7.47 -2.45 -15.69
CA ALA A 110 7.31 -3.89 -15.61
C ALA A 110 6.21 -4.37 -14.64
N THR A 111 5.59 -3.45 -13.87
CA THR A 111 4.49 -3.71 -12.94
C THR A 111 3.28 -2.78 -13.23
N PRO A 112 2.69 -2.88 -14.44
CA PRO A 112 1.69 -1.92 -14.92
C PRO A 112 0.38 -1.95 -14.13
N ASN A 113 -0.02 -3.08 -13.53
CA ASN A 113 -1.22 -3.14 -12.71
C ASN A 113 -1.02 -2.45 -11.36
N ILE A 114 0.15 -2.60 -10.75
CA ILE A 114 0.57 -1.82 -9.58
C ILE A 114 0.60 -0.33 -9.92
N ALA A 115 1.23 0.06 -11.03
CA ALA A 115 1.29 1.47 -11.44
C ALA A 115 -0.11 2.08 -11.65
N ARG A 116 -1.02 1.35 -12.30
CA ARG A 116 -2.43 1.78 -12.48
C ARG A 116 -3.15 1.90 -11.13
N TYR A 117 -2.93 0.94 -10.23
CA TYR A 117 -3.51 0.98 -8.89
C TYR A 117 -3.02 2.19 -8.09
N MET A 118 -1.72 2.52 -8.17
CA MET A 118 -1.13 3.69 -7.53
C MET A 118 -1.79 4.98 -8.02
N ALA A 119 -1.91 5.16 -9.34
CA ALA A 119 -2.57 6.32 -9.93
C ALA A 119 -4.03 6.45 -9.44
N ARG A 120 -4.78 5.35 -9.42
CA ARG A 120 -6.16 5.36 -8.91
C ARG A 120 -6.25 5.74 -7.43
N CYS A 121 -5.29 5.32 -6.61
CA CYS A 121 -5.21 5.79 -5.22
C CYS A 121 -4.95 7.29 -5.15
N ALA A 122 -4.04 7.81 -5.97
CA ALA A 122 -3.64 9.22 -6.00
C ALA A 122 -4.73 10.16 -6.53
N GLU A 123 -5.61 9.69 -7.41
CA GLU A 123 -6.77 10.43 -7.94
C GLU A 123 -7.84 10.73 -6.87
N ARG A 124 -7.80 10.05 -5.72
CA ARG A 124 -8.81 10.25 -4.67
C ARG A 124 -8.62 11.63 -4.01
N PRO A 125 -9.67 12.44 -3.82
CA PRO A 125 -9.54 13.75 -3.17
C PRO A 125 -8.91 13.72 -1.77
N ALA A 126 -9.16 12.64 -1.02
CA ALA A 126 -8.56 12.44 0.29
C ALA A 126 -7.04 12.19 0.23
N PHE A 127 -6.53 11.66 -0.89
CA PHE A 127 -5.09 11.49 -1.10
C PHE A 127 -4.42 12.85 -1.25
N ALA A 128 -4.94 13.73 -2.12
CA ALA A 128 -4.44 15.09 -2.26
C ALA A 128 -4.47 15.87 -0.93
N ALA A 129 -5.54 15.73 -0.15
CA ALA A 129 -5.62 16.35 1.18
C ALA A 129 -4.56 15.85 2.18
N ALA A 130 -4.12 14.59 2.04
CA ALA A 130 -3.14 13.97 2.94
C ALA A 130 -1.68 14.17 2.47
N PHE A 131 -1.42 14.10 1.17
CA PHE A 131 -0.08 14.15 0.58
C PHE A 131 0.26 15.52 -0.01
N GLY A 132 -0.72 16.40 -0.23
CA GLY A 132 -0.57 17.69 -0.89
C GLY A 132 -0.77 17.59 -2.42
N ASP A 133 -1.28 18.65 -3.02
CA ASP A 133 -1.71 18.69 -4.43
C ASP A 133 -0.58 18.36 -5.43
N GLN A 134 0.69 18.62 -5.07
CA GLN A 134 1.87 18.33 -5.90
C GLN A 134 2.16 16.84 -6.08
N HIS A 135 1.47 15.96 -5.33
CA HIS A 135 1.63 14.50 -5.39
C HIS A 135 0.35 13.79 -5.84
N ALA A 136 -0.69 14.55 -6.20
CA ALA A 136 -1.94 14.03 -6.73
C ALA A 136 -1.95 14.14 -8.26
N GLY A 137 -1.82 13.00 -8.96
CA GLY A 137 -1.86 12.90 -10.43
C GLY A 137 -0.52 12.59 -11.05
#